data_AF-A0A0T5ZD79-F1
#
_entry.id   AF-A0A0T5ZD79-F1
#
_cell.length_a   1.000
_cell.length_b   1.000
_cell.length_c   1.000
_cell.angle_alpha   90.00
_cell.angle_beta   90.00
_cell.angle_gamma   90.00
#
_symmetry.space_group_name_H-M   'P 1'
#
loop_
_entity.id
_entity.type
_entity.pdbx_description
1 polymer ?
#
loop_
_entity_poly.entity_id
_entity_poly.type
_entity_poly.pdbx_seq_one_letter_code
_entity_poly.pdbx_strand_id
1 'polypeptide(L)'
;MSSKPQALTSVGPMRNFSTNAKKIATELLDASEDLAEFNKRLTEYYQQLADTWANAQKKVNAKIPKIPNDQEQFDSYKRIWIDMFDNDFTELFDSHKFGENYGKLVASELELSKHWEQMVNVMLQSANLPNKKEIDEVYKELHALRKRISKLESQTKESKIRSKEK
;
A
#
# COMPACT_ATOMS: atom_id res chain seq x y z
N MET A 1 30.40 -28.58 -12.85
CA MET A 1 29.87 -27.65 -11.82
C MET A 1 30.83 -26.48 -11.74
N SER A 2 30.38 -25.26 -12.03
CA SER A 2 31.17 -24.04 -11.85
C SER A 2 30.28 -23.05 -11.10
N SER A 3 30.31 -23.15 -9.77
CA SER A 3 29.81 -22.09 -8.91
C SER A 3 30.81 -20.94 -9.05
N LYS A 4 30.41 -19.89 -9.78
CA LYS A 4 31.15 -18.64 -9.75
C LYS A 4 31.27 -18.23 -8.28
N PRO A 5 32.48 -17.92 -7.79
CA PRO A 5 32.61 -17.37 -6.45
C PRO A 5 31.81 -16.06 -6.45
N GLN A 6 30.77 -15.99 -5.62
CA GLN A 6 30.26 -14.71 -5.15
C GLN A 6 31.43 -14.06 -4.43
N ALA A 7 32.24 -13.31 -5.17
CA ALA A 7 33.20 -12.41 -4.59
C ALA A 7 32.37 -11.40 -3.81
N LEU A 8 32.23 -11.65 -2.51
CA LEU A 8 32.01 -10.61 -1.53
C LEU A 8 33.16 -9.63 -1.77
N THR A 9 32.98 -8.66 -2.65
CA THR A 9 33.83 -7.48 -2.69
C THR A 9 33.57 -6.80 -1.35
N SER A 10 34.28 -7.25 -0.33
CA SER A 10 34.33 -6.70 1.01
C SER A 10 34.94 -5.33 0.87
N VAL A 11 34.10 -4.38 0.48
CA VAL A 11 34.34 -2.98 0.77
C VAL A 11 34.30 -2.89 2.29
N GLY A 12 35.36 -2.37 2.91
CA GLY A 12 35.52 -2.42 4.36
C GLY A 12 34.30 -1.87 5.11
N PRO A 13 34.03 -2.31 6.35
CA PRO A 13 32.80 -1.98 7.09
C PRO A 13 32.42 -0.50 7.08
N MET A 14 33.42 0.38 7.19
CA MET A 14 33.23 1.84 7.13
C MET A 14 32.73 2.34 5.77
N ARG A 15 33.17 1.72 4.66
CA ARG A 15 32.73 2.07 3.31
C ARG A 15 31.32 1.57 3.03
N ASN A 16 30.97 0.38 3.53
CA ASN A 16 29.59 -0.13 3.50
C ASN A 16 28.64 0.77 4.28
N PHE A 17 29.00 1.10 5.53
CA PHE A 17 28.24 2.01 6.36
C PHE A 17 28.01 3.36 5.67
N SER A 18 29.09 3.98 5.15
CA SER A 18 28.99 5.27 4.45
C SER A 18 28.08 5.18 3.20
N THR A 19 28.16 4.09 2.44
CA THR A 19 27.33 3.89 1.24
C THR A 19 25.86 3.73 1.61
N ASN A 20 25.55 2.93 2.63
CA ASN A 20 24.18 2.69 3.07
C ASN A 20 23.57 3.93 3.73
N ALA A 21 24.36 4.69 4.52
CA ALA A 21 23.94 5.96 5.06
C ALA A 21 23.58 6.98 3.97
N LYS A 22 24.39 7.05 2.88
CA LYS A 22 24.08 7.89 1.72
C LYS A 22 22.77 7.47 1.04
N LYS A 23 22.54 6.17 0.85
CA LYS A 23 21.28 5.66 0.27
C LYS A 23 20.08 6.06 1.12
N ILE A 24 20.13 5.83 2.43
CA ILE A 24 19.05 6.21 3.35
C ILE A 24 18.83 7.73 3.32
N ALA A 25 19.90 8.53 3.29
CA ALA A 25 19.78 9.98 3.20
C ALA A 25 19.10 10.44 1.89
N THR A 26 19.42 9.81 0.76
CA THR A 26 18.73 10.08 -0.51
C THR A 26 17.27 9.69 -0.44
N GLU A 27 16.94 8.48 0.03
CA GLU A 27 15.55 8.03 0.20
C GLU A 27 14.74 8.95 1.13
N LEU A 28 15.36 9.50 2.18
CA LEU A 28 14.72 10.47 3.08
C LEU A 28 14.44 11.81 2.40
N LEU A 29 15.34 12.27 1.52
CA LEU A 29 15.13 13.51 0.77
C LEU A 29 14.00 13.35 -0.24
N ASP A 30 14.00 12.25 -0.99
CA ASP A 30 12.96 11.96 -1.98
C ASP A 30 11.60 11.75 -1.28
N ALA A 31 11.55 10.99 -0.19
CA ALA A 31 10.35 10.81 0.61
C ALA A 31 9.82 12.13 1.21
N SER A 32 10.68 13.10 1.49
CA SER A 32 10.25 14.42 1.98
C SER A 32 9.47 15.19 0.92
N GLU A 33 9.83 15.07 -0.36
CA GLU A 33 9.11 15.69 -1.47
C GLU A 33 7.74 15.03 -1.65
N ASP A 34 7.70 13.70 -1.67
CA ASP A 34 6.45 12.94 -1.77
C ASP A 34 5.55 13.16 -0.56
N LEU A 35 6.11 13.38 0.63
CA LEU A 35 5.35 13.69 1.84
C LEU A 35 4.68 15.07 1.73
N ALA A 36 5.36 16.04 1.13
CA ALA A 36 4.78 17.36 0.88
C ALA A 36 3.60 17.27 -0.11
N GLU A 37 3.75 16.50 -1.19
CA GLU A 37 2.67 16.27 -2.15
C GLU A 37 1.51 15.50 -1.51
N PHE A 38 1.78 14.44 -0.74
CA PHE A 38 0.76 13.70 0.02
C PHE A 38 -0.04 14.63 0.93
N ASN A 39 0.64 15.45 1.74
CA ASN A 39 -0.02 16.38 2.66
C ASN A 39 -0.87 17.41 1.94
N LYS A 40 -0.41 17.91 0.79
CA LYS A 40 -1.18 18.81 -0.06
C LYS A 40 -2.46 18.14 -0.56
N ARG A 41 -2.38 16.94 -1.12
CA ARG A 41 -3.55 16.19 -1.63
C ARG A 41 -4.51 15.81 -0.52
N LEU A 42 -3.99 15.46 0.65
CA LEU A 42 -4.78 15.14 1.84
C LEU A 42 -5.56 16.38 2.32
N THR A 43 -4.91 17.54 2.32
CA THR A 43 -5.55 18.82 2.66
C THR A 43 -6.65 19.16 1.66
N GLU A 44 -6.39 19.05 0.36
CA GLU A 44 -7.39 19.26 -0.70
C GLU A 44 -8.58 18.29 -0.56
N TYR A 45 -8.33 17.02 -0.20
CA TYR A 45 -9.35 16.00 0.02
C TYR A 45 -10.29 16.37 1.17
N TYR A 46 -9.73 16.73 2.33
CA TYR A 46 -10.54 17.14 3.48
C TYR A 46 -11.27 18.45 3.24
N GLN A 47 -10.67 19.38 2.50
CA GLN A 47 -11.33 20.63 2.12
C GLN A 47 -12.57 20.35 1.27
N GLN A 48 -12.46 19.47 0.27
CA GLN A 48 -13.60 19.08 -0.57
C GLN A 48 -14.75 18.47 0.23
N LEU A 49 -14.44 17.61 1.21
CA LEU A 49 -15.46 17.04 2.10
C LEU A 49 -16.09 18.09 3.01
N ALA A 50 -15.28 18.99 3.59
CA ALA A 50 -15.74 20.04 4.48
C ALA A 50 -16.64 21.06 3.75
N ASP A 51 -16.27 21.46 2.54
CA ASP A 51 -17.06 22.37 1.72
C ASP A 51 -18.40 21.74 1.34
N THR A 52 -18.40 20.45 0.96
CA THR A 52 -19.62 19.70 0.64
C THR A 52 -20.53 19.57 1.85
N TRP A 53 -19.97 19.22 3.01
CA TRP A 53 -20.69 19.19 4.28
C TRP A 53 -21.33 20.54 4.61
N ALA A 54 -20.56 21.62 4.50
CA ALA A 54 -21.05 22.97 4.79
C ALA A 54 -22.19 23.38 3.85
N ASN A 55 -22.09 23.02 2.57
CA ASN A 55 -23.12 23.30 1.57
C ASN A 55 -24.40 22.49 1.83
N ALA A 56 -24.28 21.18 2.09
CA ALA A 56 -25.41 20.32 2.43
C ALA A 56 -26.11 20.83 3.71
N GLN A 57 -25.34 21.18 4.76
CA GLN A 57 -25.90 21.72 6.00
C GLN A 57 -26.65 23.04 5.77
N LYS A 58 -26.13 23.95 4.92
CA LYS A 58 -26.84 25.18 4.54
C LYS A 58 -28.18 24.87 3.87
N LYS A 59 -28.22 23.88 2.96
CA LYS A 59 -29.46 23.44 2.28
C LYS A 59 -30.48 22.86 3.26
N VAL A 60 -30.03 22.05 4.23
CA VAL A 60 -30.89 21.54 5.31
C VAL A 60 -31.46 22.69 6.12
N ASN A 61 -30.61 23.60 6.61
CA ASN A 61 -31.04 24.74 7.43
C ASN A 61 -32.06 25.64 6.72
N ALA A 62 -31.96 25.79 5.40
CA ALA A 62 -32.94 26.55 4.60
C ALA A 62 -34.30 25.85 4.48
N LYS A 63 -34.37 24.53 4.67
CA LYS A 63 -35.61 23.73 4.61
C LYS A 63 -36.26 23.50 5.97
N ILE A 64 -35.50 23.54 7.08
CA ILE A 64 -36.02 23.34 8.45
C ILE A 64 -37.26 24.21 8.74
N PRO A 65 -37.29 25.53 8.44
CA PRO A 65 -38.45 26.37 8.76
C PRO A 65 -39.73 25.99 8.01
N LYS A 66 -39.63 25.15 6.96
CA LYS A 66 -40.76 24.70 6.15
C LYS A 66 -41.36 23.39 6.65
N ILE A 67 -40.76 22.76 7.66
CA ILE A 67 -41.25 21.51 8.24
C ILE A 67 -42.40 21.82 9.21
N PRO A 68 -43.60 21.25 9.00
CA PRO A 68 -44.71 21.40 9.95
C PRO A 68 -44.31 20.94 11.36
N ASN A 69 -44.84 21.62 12.38
CA ASN A 69 -44.61 21.27 13.77
C ASN A 69 -45.68 20.27 14.25
N ASP A 70 -45.58 19.03 13.77
CA ASP A 70 -46.49 17.93 14.06
C ASP A 70 -45.74 16.68 14.55
N GLN A 71 -46.45 15.56 14.74
CA GLN A 71 -45.85 14.29 15.18
C GLN A 71 -44.84 13.72 14.18
N GLU A 72 -44.89 14.10 12.90
CA GLU A 72 -44.00 13.62 11.84
C GLU A 72 -42.81 14.54 11.59
N GLN A 73 -42.68 15.65 12.33
CA GLN A 73 -41.63 16.66 12.16
C GLN A 73 -40.23 16.04 12.14
N PHE A 74 -39.94 15.12 13.07
CA PHE A 74 -38.61 14.50 13.19
C PHE A 74 -38.28 13.57 12.01
N ASP A 75 -39.26 12.84 11.50
CA ASP A 75 -39.07 11.97 10.33
C ASP A 75 -38.95 12.78 9.04
N SER A 76 -39.71 13.87 8.92
CA SER A 76 -39.58 14.84 7.83
C SER A 76 -38.20 15.51 7.83
N TYR A 77 -37.70 15.91 9.00
CA TYR A 77 -36.34 16.44 9.16
C TYR A 77 -35.28 15.43 8.72
N LYS A 78 -35.37 14.17 9.20
CA LYS A 78 -34.42 13.11 8.83
C LYS A 78 -34.37 12.88 7.34
N ARG A 79 -35.52 12.81 6.66
CA ARG A 79 -35.57 12.65 5.19
C ARG A 79 -34.88 13.81 4.48
N ILE A 80 -35.21 15.05 4.86
CA ILE A 80 -34.55 16.23 4.29
C ILE A 80 -33.04 16.19 4.51
N TRP A 81 -32.59 15.83 5.72
CA TRP A 81 -31.18 15.73 6.03
C TRP A 81 -30.49 14.66 5.17
N ILE A 82 -31.03 13.44 5.13
CA ILE A 82 -30.50 12.35 4.29
C ILE A 82 -30.47 12.79 2.82
N ASP A 83 -31.59 13.28 2.27
CA ASP A 83 -31.68 13.65 0.86
C ASP A 83 -30.67 14.72 0.47
N MET A 84 -30.47 15.76 1.29
CA MET A 84 -29.51 16.82 0.95
C MET A 84 -28.06 16.35 1.04
N PHE A 85 -27.73 15.55 2.05
CA PHE A 85 -26.38 15.01 2.19
C PHE A 85 -26.07 13.97 1.13
N ASP A 86 -26.99 13.03 0.87
CA ASP A 86 -26.81 11.99 -0.13
C ASP A 86 -26.60 12.57 -1.53
N ASN A 87 -27.43 13.54 -1.93
CA ASN A 87 -27.28 14.20 -3.23
C ASN A 87 -25.96 14.97 -3.35
N ASP A 88 -25.59 15.79 -2.36
CA ASP A 88 -24.39 16.61 -2.44
C ASP A 88 -23.10 15.78 -2.39
N PHE A 89 -23.08 14.70 -1.59
CA PHE A 89 -21.93 13.80 -1.55
C PHE A 89 -21.87 12.88 -2.77
N THR A 90 -23.01 12.46 -3.32
CA THR A 90 -23.02 11.74 -4.62
C THR A 90 -22.42 12.62 -5.72
N GLU A 91 -22.81 13.89 -5.81
CA GLU A 91 -22.25 14.83 -6.78
C GLU A 91 -20.74 15.05 -6.56
N LEU A 92 -20.29 15.16 -5.30
CA LEU A 92 -18.88 15.26 -4.97
C LEU A 92 -18.11 14.03 -5.47
N PHE A 93 -18.58 12.83 -5.15
CA PHE A 93 -17.89 11.58 -5.47
C PHE A 93 -17.90 11.26 -6.96
N ASP A 94 -18.94 11.67 -7.69
CA ASP A 94 -18.99 11.58 -9.15
C ASP A 94 -18.14 12.66 -9.84
N SER A 95 -17.67 13.67 -9.09
CA SER A 95 -16.88 14.75 -9.68
C SER A 95 -15.47 14.29 -10.08
N HIS A 96 -15.09 14.60 -11.32
CA HIS A 96 -13.74 14.33 -11.83
C HIS A 96 -12.65 14.95 -10.93
N LYS A 97 -12.89 16.14 -10.39
CA LYS A 97 -11.93 16.86 -9.55
C LYS A 97 -11.66 16.12 -8.24
N PHE A 98 -12.69 15.56 -7.60
CA PHE A 98 -12.52 14.76 -6.39
C PHE A 98 -11.79 13.45 -6.69
N GLY A 99 -12.23 12.73 -7.72
CA GLY A 99 -11.58 11.48 -8.14
C GLY A 99 -10.11 11.67 -8.52
N GLU A 100 -9.78 12.74 -9.24
CA GLU A 100 -8.40 13.07 -9.61
C GLU A 100 -7.52 13.37 -8.38
N ASN A 101 -8.02 14.16 -7.42
CA ASN A 101 -7.29 14.45 -6.20
C ASN A 101 -7.09 13.20 -5.34
N TYR A 102 -8.14 12.39 -5.17
CA TYR A 102 -8.07 11.13 -4.43
C TYR A 102 -7.11 10.13 -5.08
N GLY A 103 -7.14 10.01 -6.41
CA GLY A 103 -6.19 9.17 -7.15
C GLY A 103 -4.73 9.62 -6.93
N LYS A 104 -4.47 10.93 -6.96
CA LYS A 104 -3.14 11.50 -6.67
C LYS A 104 -2.73 11.28 -5.20
N LEU A 105 -3.66 11.42 -4.26
CA LEU A 105 -3.43 11.14 -2.85
C LEU A 105 -2.94 9.69 -2.63
N VAL A 106 -3.70 8.72 -3.15
CA VAL A 106 -3.34 7.29 -3.05
C VAL A 106 -2.01 7.00 -3.76
N ALA A 107 -1.77 7.61 -4.92
CA ALA A 107 -0.49 7.47 -5.62
C ALA A 107 0.69 7.95 -4.75
N SER A 108 0.58 9.13 -4.14
CA SER A 108 1.63 9.66 -3.25
C SER A 108 1.84 8.82 -1.99
N GLU A 109 0.78 8.22 -1.43
CA GLU A 109 0.88 7.28 -0.30
C GLU A 109 1.66 6.01 -0.68
N LEU A 110 1.45 5.52 -1.90
CA LEU A 110 2.16 4.35 -2.42
C LEU A 110 3.64 4.66 -2.65
N GLU A 111 4.01 5.84 -3.16
CA GLU A 111 5.41 6.23 -3.30
C GLU A 111 6.10 6.35 -1.93
N LEU A 112 5.46 6.98 -0.94
CA LEU A 112 5.95 7.01 0.44
C LEU A 112 6.20 5.61 1.02
N SER A 113 5.28 4.69 0.75
CA SER A 113 5.41 3.29 1.18
C SER A 113 6.61 2.58 0.53
N LYS A 114 6.92 2.89 -0.74
CA LYS A 114 8.09 2.35 -1.43
C LYS A 114 9.39 2.88 -0.84
N HIS A 115 9.48 4.19 -0.59
CA HIS A 115 10.65 4.79 0.07
C HIS A 115 10.90 4.15 1.43
N TRP A 116 9.84 3.93 2.21
CA TRP A 116 9.93 3.21 3.48
C TRP A 116 10.44 1.77 3.31
N GLU A 117 9.90 1.01 2.34
CA GLU A 117 10.38 -0.34 2.02
C GLU A 117 11.87 -0.35 1.64
N GLN A 118 12.31 0.60 0.80
CA GLN A 118 13.69 0.73 0.37
C GLN A 118 14.63 1.02 1.53
N MET A 119 14.27 1.96 2.42
CA MET A 119 15.05 2.26 3.63
C MET A 119 15.17 1.04 4.53
N VAL A 120 14.07 0.33 4.80
CA VAL A 120 14.07 -0.89 5.62
C VAL A 120 14.96 -1.97 5.00
N ASN A 121 14.90 -2.16 3.68
CA ASN A 121 15.76 -3.12 2.99
C ASN A 121 17.26 -2.79 3.15
N VAL A 122 17.64 -1.51 3.03
CA VAL A 122 19.04 -1.08 3.24
C VAL A 122 19.47 -1.28 4.70
N MET A 123 18.58 -1.03 5.67
CA MET A 123 18.86 -1.28 7.09
C MET A 123 19.06 -2.77 7.39
N LEU A 124 18.18 -3.64 6.89
CA LEU A 124 18.29 -5.09 7.07
C LEU A 124 19.59 -5.62 6.47
N GLN A 125 19.93 -5.21 5.24
CA GLN A 125 21.19 -5.58 4.60
C GLN A 125 22.41 -5.09 5.40
N SER A 126 22.33 -3.91 6.00
CA SER A 126 23.41 -3.38 6.86
C SER A 126 23.61 -4.20 8.13
N ALA A 127 22.54 -4.81 8.66
CA ALA A 127 22.58 -5.70 9.82
C ALA A 127 22.87 -7.17 9.45
N ASN A 128 23.19 -7.47 8.19
CA ASN A 128 23.26 -8.83 7.65
C ASN A 128 21.98 -9.65 7.91
N LEU A 129 20.83 -8.99 7.95
CA LEU A 129 19.52 -9.61 8.05
C LEU A 129 18.88 -9.69 6.66
N PRO A 130 18.23 -10.82 6.32
CA PRO A 130 17.60 -10.96 5.02
C PRO A 130 16.35 -10.07 4.94
N ASN A 131 16.11 -9.50 3.75
CA ASN A 131 14.87 -8.77 3.48
C ASN A 131 13.74 -9.71 3.02
N LYS A 132 12.51 -9.18 2.96
CA LYS A 132 11.32 -9.96 2.60
C LYS A 132 11.46 -10.67 1.24
N LYS A 133 12.04 -10.01 0.23
CA LYS A 133 12.21 -10.58 -1.11
C LYS A 133 13.18 -11.75 -1.09
N GLU A 134 14.29 -11.61 -0.39
CA GLU A 134 15.28 -12.68 -0.21
C GLU A 134 14.67 -13.88 0.53
N ILE A 135 13.87 -13.64 1.58
CA ILE A 135 13.15 -14.71 2.29
C ILE A 135 12.16 -15.41 1.34
N ASP A 136 11.37 -14.67 0.59
CA ASP A 136 10.38 -15.21 -0.35
C ASP A 136 11.04 -16.06 -1.45
N GLU A 137 12.21 -15.63 -1.94
CA GLU A 137 13.00 -16.38 -2.92
C GLU A 137 13.49 -17.70 -2.34
N VAL A 138 14.07 -17.68 -1.13
CA VAL A 138 14.48 -18.89 -0.40
C VAL A 138 13.29 -19.83 -0.20
N TYR A 139 12.11 -19.33 0.17
CA TYR A 139 10.91 -20.15 0.30
C TYR A 139 10.49 -20.81 -1.02
N LYS A 140 10.52 -20.06 -2.13
CA LYS A 140 10.19 -20.59 -3.47
C LYS A 140 11.17 -21.67 -3.90
N GLU A 141 12.46 -21.45 -3.69
CA GLU A 141 13.49 -22.45 -4.00
C GLU A 141 13.35 -23.71 -3.14
N LEU A 142 13.13 -23.56 -1.84
CA LEU A 142 12.88 -24.68 -0.93
C LEU A 142 11.66 -25.49 -1.36
N HIS A 143 10.58 -24.82 -1.75
CA HIS A 143 9.39 -25.48 -2.26
C HIS A 143 9.66 -26.24 -3.58
N ALA A 144 10.40 -25.63 -4.52
CA ALA A 144 10.78 -26.27 -5.77
C ALA A 144 11.68 -27.48 -5.56
N LEU A 145 12.64 -27.39 -4.63
CA LEU A 145 13.52 -28.49 -4.23
C LEU A 145 12.71 -29.64 -3.62
N ARG A 146 11.80 -29.35 -2.68
CA ARG A 146 10.93 -30.35 -2.07
C ARG A 146 10.14 -31.11 -3.15
N LYS A 147 9.55 -30.40 -4.12
CA LYS A 147 8.83 -31.02 -5.24
C LYS A 147 9.72 -31.92 -6.10
N ARG A 148 10.97 -31.49 -6.36
CA ARG A 148 11.94 -32.28 -7.13
C ARG A 148 12.36 -33.55 -6.38
N ILE A 149 12.60 -33.46 -5.08
CA ILE A 149 12.93 -34.60 -4.23
C ILE A 149 11.79 -35.61 -4.24
N SER A 150 10.55 -35.18 -3.98
CA SER A 150 9.39 -36.10 -3.99
C SER A 150 9.20 -36.81 -5.32
N LYS A 151 9.46 -36.13 -6.46
CA LYS A 151 9.42 -36.75 -7.78
C LYS A 151 10.53 -37.79 -7.98
N LEU A 152 11.74 -37.51 -7.52
CA LEU A 152 12.86 -38.45 -7.63
C LEU A 152 12.64 -39.69 -6.74
N GLU A 153 12.08 -39.49 -5.54
CA GLU A 153 11.72 -40.57 -4.62
C GLU A 153 10.64 -41.48 -5.24
N SER A 154 9.61 -40.91 -5.88
CA SER A 154 8.57 -41.70 -6.54
C SER A 154 9.12 -42.51 -7.73
N GLN A 155 9.95 -41.89 -8.57
CA GLN A 155 10.60 -42.57 -9.70
C GLN A 155 11.52 -43.70 -9.24
N THR A 156 12.26 -43.50 -8.14
CA THR A 156 13.11 -44.53 -7.54
C THR A 156 12.28 -45.68 -6.97
N LYS A 157 11.11 -45.39 -6.41
CA LYS A 157 10.20 -46.43 -5.90
C LYS A 157 9.62 -47.26 -7.04
N GLU A 158 9.18 -46.63 -8.13
CA GLU A 158 8.67 -47.31 -9.32
C GLU A 158 9.72 -48.16 -10.04
N SER A 159 10.98 -47.68 -10.12
CA SER A 159 12.06 -48.44 -10.73
C SER A 159 12.46 -49.67 -9.91
N LYS A 160 12.48 -49.55 -8.57
CA LYS A 160 12.70 -50.68 -7.65
C LYS A 160 11.58 -51.73 -7.71
N ILE A 161 10.33 -51.33 -7.96
CA ILE A 161 9.21 -52.27 -8.14
C ILE A 161 9.38 -53.02 -9.46
N ARG A 162 9.63 -52.30 -10.57
CA ARG A 162 9.86 -52.91 -11.90
C ARG A 162 11.09 -53.82 -11.98
N SER A 163 12.13 -53.58 -11.18
CA SER A 163 13.31 -54.45 -11.12
C SER A 163 13.11 -55.71 -10.28
N LYS A 164 12.03 -55.80 -9.48
CA LYS A 164 11.68 -57.00 -8.70
C LYS A 164 10.70 -57.93 -9.43
N GLU A 165 10.04 -57.43 -10.47
CA GLU A 165 9.09 -58.18 -11.31
C GLU A 165 9.74 -58.82 -12.54
N LYS A 166 11.05 -58.63 -12.73
CA LYS A 166 11.89 -59.30 -13.74
C LYS A 166 12.81 -60.30 -13.07
#